data_AF-A0A6V8NGS6-F1
#
_entry.id   AF-A0A6V8NGS6-F1
#
_cell.length_a   1.000
_cell.length_b   1.000
_cell.length_c   1.000
_cell.angle_alpha   90.00
_cell.angle_beta   90.00
_cell.angle_gamma   90.00
#
_symmetry.space_group_name_H-M   'P 1'
#
loop_
_entity.id
_entity.type
_entity.pdbx_description
1 polymer ?
#
loop_
_entity_poly.entity_id
_entity_poly.type
_entity_poly.pdbx_seq_one_letter_code
_entity_poly.pdbx_strand_id
1 'polypeptide(L)'
;MSSRLEQLELLRSTARELRQADEFPTWLLSEFEAILEHPDRYTREAALLERLLAEIRDYDPYAGMGCFGGGTSTATIQATLREILQK
;
A
#
# COMPACT_ATOMS: atom_id res chain seq x y z
N MET A 1 -10.47 7.34 -14.33
CA MET A 1 -9.18 7.88 -13.86
C MET A 1 -9.50 8.75 -12.67
N SER A 2 -9.18 8.29 -11.46
CA SER A 2 -9.38 9.11 -10.25
C SER A 2 -8.40 10.28 -10.27
N SER A 3 -8.83 11.45 -9.78
CA SER A 3 -7.98 12.63 -9.67
C SER A 3 -6.83 12.38 -8.69
N ARG A 4 -5.68 13.02 -8.93
CA ARG A 4 -4.48 12.93 -8.06
C ARG A 4 -4.80 13.22 -6.58
N LEU A 5 -5.68 14.20 -6.33
CA LEU A 5 -6.09 14.54 -4.96
C LEU A 5 -6.89 13.39 -4.33
N GLU A 6 -7.79 12.77 -5.10
CA GLU A 6 -8.59 11.63 -4.63
C GLU A 6 -7.71 10.43 -4.30
N GLN A 7 -6.66 10.15 -5.08
CA GLN A 7 -5.71 9.07 -4.79
C GLN A 7 -4.93 9.32 -3.50
N LEU A 8 -4.45 10.55 -3.29
CA LEU A 8 -3.72 10.91 -2.07
C LEU A 8 -4.62 10.91 -0.83
N GLU A 9 -5.84 11.38 -0.95
CA GLU A 9 -6.82 11.30 0.13
C GLU A 9 -7.15 9.86 0.47
N LEU A 10 -7.31 9.00 -0.54
CA LEU A 10 -7.57 7.58 -0.34
C LEU A 10 -6.38 6.88 0.33
N LEU A 11 -5.14 7.16 -0.09
CA LEU A 11 -3.94 6.65 0.57
C LEU A 11 -3.90 7.09 2.04
N ARG A 12 -4.22 8.36 2.35
CA ARG A 12 -4.26 8.85 3.72
C ARG A 12 -5.33 8.18 4.58
N SER A 13 -6.53 7.98 4.05
CA SER A 13 -7.58 7.25 4.77
C SER A 13 -7.17 5.81 5.03
N THR A 14 -6.57 5.16 4.03
CA THR A 14 -6.09 3.78 4.15
C THR A 14 -4.94 3.65 5.15
N ALA A 15 -3.97 4.56 5.17
CA ALA A 15 -2.93 4.57 6.22
C ALA A 15 -3.53 4.63 7.62
N ARG A 16 -4.57 5.44 7.81
CA ARG A 16 -5.24 5.59 9.09
C ARG A 16 -5.96 4.31 9.51
N GLU A 17 -6.64 3.64 8.58
CA GLU A 17 -7.28 2.35 8.81
C GLU A 17 -6.25 1.28 9.16
N LEU A 18 -5.15 1.19 8.40
CA LEU A 18 -4.06 0.24 8.65
C LEU A 18 -3.37 0.46 9.99
N ARG A 19 -3.20 1.72 10.42
CA ARG A 19 -2.65 2.04 11.74
C ARG A 19 -3.53 1.54 12.88
N GLN A 20 -4.83 1.37 12.64
CA GLN A 20 -5.78 0.83 13.63
C GLN A 20 -5.92 -0.70 13.51
N ALA A 21 -5.44 -1.31 12.43
CA ALA A 21 -5.45 -2.75 12.23
C ALA A 21 -4.23 -3.38 12.93
N ASP A 22 -4.47 -4.19 13.96
CA ASP A 22 -3.42 -4.87 14.73
C ASP A 22 -2.61 -5.87 13.86
N GLU A 23 -3.22 -6.35 12.78
CA GLU A 23 -2.67 -7.37 11.88
C GLU A 23 -1.82 -6.79 10.72
N PHE A 24 -1.75 -5.46 10.57
CA PHE A 24 -0.91 -4.83 9.55
C PHE A 24 0.48 -4.50 10.12
N PRO A 25 1.58 -4.98 9.50
CA PRO A 25 2.90 -4.77 10.07
C PRO A 25 3.32 -3.30 10.09
N THR A 26 3.78 -2.82 11.25
CA THR A 26 4.17 -1.41 11.46
C THR A 26 5.30 -0.96 10.53
N TRP A 27 6.19 -1.87 10.13
CA TRP A 27 7.29 -1.56 9.20
C TRP A 27 6.78 -1.28 7.78
N LEU A 28 5.72 -1.97 7.30
CA LEU A 28 5.05 -1.64 6.04
C LEU A 28 4.33 -0.30 6.14
N LEU A 29 3.71 -0.03 7.29
CA LEU A 29 3.02 1.23 7.53
C LEU A 29 3.99 2.42 7.43
N SER A 30 5.20 2.30 8.00
CA SER A 30 6.22 3.35 7.90
C SER A 30 6.66 3.61 6.45
N GLU A 31 6.87 2.56 5.65
CA GLU A 31 7.20 2.70 4.23
C GLU A 31 6.06 3.34 3.43
N PHE A 32 4.81 3.02 3.79
CA PHE A 32 3.62 3.62 3.20
C PHE A 32 3.45 5.11 3.60
N GLU A 33 3.71 5.46 4.86
CA GLU A 33 3.67 6.84 5.34
C GLU A 33 4.75 7.72 4.67
N ALA A 34 5.93 7.17 4.37
CA ALA A 34 6.98 7.89 3.64
C ALA A 34 6.53 8.34 2.22
N ILE A 35 5.63 7.59 1.58
CA ILE A 35 5.03 7.99 0.29
C ILE A 35 4.10 9.20 0.49
N LEU A 36 3.35 9.23 1.60
CA LEU A 36 2.43 10.31 1.94
C LEU A 36 3.13 11.62 2.34
N GLU A 37 4.36 11.55 2.84
CA GLU A 37 5.17 12.73 3.18
C GLU A 37 5.71 13.45 1.94
N HIS A 38 5.89 12.73 0.81
CA HIS A 38 6.43 13.30 -0.43
C HIS A 38 5.54 12.98 -1.65
N PRO A 39 4.26 13.40 -1.65
CA PRO A 39 3.31 13.02 -2.68
C PRO A 39 3.67 13.52 -4.09
N ASP A 40 4.35 14.67 -4.18
CA ASP A 40 4.80 15.23 -5.47
C ASP A 40 5.90 14.39 -6.13
N ARG A 41 6.67 13.62 -5.35
CA ARG A 41 7.75 12.77 -5.85
C ARG A 41 7.21 11.59 -6.65
N TYR A 42 6.05 11.05 -6.24
CA TYR A 42 5.47 9.83 -6.80
C TYR A 42 4.36 10.12 -7.82
N THR A 43 4.37 11.32 -8.42
CA THR A 43 3.33 11.77 -9.36
C THR A 43 3.35 11.02 -10.70
N ARG A 44 4.47 10.38 -11.08
CA ARG A 44 4.58 9.59 -12.31
C ARG A 44 4.19 8.12 -12.09
N GLU A 45 4.03 7.73 -10.84
CA GLU A 45 3.82 6.38 -10.35
C GLU A 45 2.35 6.11 -10.02
N ALA A 46 1.42 6.90 -10.56
CA ALA A 46 -0.02 6.78 -10.29
C ALA A 46 -0.55 5.34 -10.45
N ALA A 47 -0.07 4.59 -11.44
CA ALA A 47 -0.44 3.19 -11.63
C ALA A 47 0.10 2.26 -10.52
N LEU A 48 1.30 2.53 -10.00
CA LEU A 48 1.88 1.78 -8.87
C LEU A 48 1.15 2.12 -7.57
N LEU A 49 0.74 3.38 -7.37
CA LEU A 49 -0.07 3.79 -6.23
C LEU A 49 -1.46 3.14 -6.25
N GLU A 50 -2.10 3.06 -7.42
CA GLU A 50 -3.37 2.33 -7.59
C GLU A 50 -3.21 0.85 -7.27
N ARG A 51 -2.13 0.23 -7.74
CA ARG A 51 -1.81 -1.16 -7.45
C ARG A 51 -1.58 -1.38 -5.95
N LEU A 52 -0.81 -0.52 -5.30
CA LEU A 52 -0.55 -0.58 -3.86
C LEU A 52 -1.85 -0.49 -3.05
N LEU A 53 -2.77 0.39 -3.44
CA LEU A 53 -4.09 0.51 -2.82
C LEU A 53 -4.94 -0.76 -3.00
N ALA A 54 -4.89 -1.40 -4.18
CA ALA A 54 -5.60 -2.64 -4.43
C ALA A 54 -5.03 -3.79 -3.59
N GLU A 55 -3.71 -3.91 -3.53
CA GLU A 55 -2.96 -4.89 -2.73
C GLU A 55 -3.25 -4.75 -1.23
N ILE A 56 -3.35 -3.52 -0.73
CA ILE A 56 -3.71 -3.27 0.67
C ILE A 56 -5.17 -3.64 0.97
N ARG A 57 -6.10 -3.36 0.05
CA ARG A 57 -7.51 -3.73 0.21
C ARG A 57 -7.74 -5.24 0.19
N ASP A 58 -6.89 -5.95 -0.52
CA ASP A 58 -6.88 -7.41 -0.62
C ASP A 58 -5.90 -8.05 0.38
N TYR A 59 -5.33 -7.26 1.30
CA TYR A 59 -4.38 -7.76 2.29
C TYR A 59 -5.06 -8.80 3.19
N ASP A 60 -4.45 -9.98 3.25
CA ASP A 60 -4.83 -11.05 4.15
C ASP A 60 -3.59 -11.44 4.97
N PRO A 61 -3.61 -11.27 6.32
CA PRO A 61 -2.47 -11.63 7.16
C PRO A 61 -2.13 -13.13 7.13
N TYR A 62 -3.04 -13.97 6.63
CA TYR A 62 -2.85 -15.40 6.42
C TYR A 62 -2.55 -15.73 4.95
N ALA A 63 -2.46 -14.75 4.05
CA ALA A 63 -2.04 -14.98 2.67
C ALA A 63 -0.63 -15.60 2.62
N GLY A 64 -0.50 -16.73 1.91
CA GLY A 64 0.73 -17.52 1.84
C GLY A 64 0.88 -18.59 2.92
N MET A 65 -0.02 -18.65 3.92
CA MET A 65 -0.14 -19.79 4.84
C MET A 65 -0.98 -20.90 4.18
N GLY A 66 -0.43 -21.50 3.12
CA GLY A 66 -1.06 -22.56 2.34
C GLY A 66 -1.08 -22.27 0.85
N CYS A 67 -1.19 -23.32 0.03
CA CYS A 67 -1.10 -23.25 -1.44
C CYS A 67 -2.28 -22.52 -2.12
N PHE A 68 -3.29 -22.09 -1.33
CA PHE A 68 -4.57 -21.53 -1.82
C PHE A 68 -4.98 -20.22 -1.13
N GLY A 69 -4.08 -19.55 -0.41
CA GLY A 69 -4.36 -18.21 0.13
C GLY A 69 -4.52 -17.22 -1.04
N GLY A 70 -5.75 -16.80 -1.32
CA GLY A 70 -6.08 -15.96 -2.47
C GLY A 70 -5.87 -14.46 -2.26
N GLY A 71 -5.46 -14.04 -1.06
CA GLY A 71 -5.22 -12.65 -0.71
C GLY A 71 -3.78 -12.19 -0.93
N THR A 72 -3.58 -10.89 -0.77
CA THR A 72 -2.28 -10.25 -0.91
C THR A 72 -1.45 -10.39 0.36
N SER A 73 -0.22 -10.89 0.23
CA SER A 73 0.72 -11.03 1.34
C SER A 73 1.54 -9.75 1.60
N THR A 74 2.09 -9.64 2.81
CA THR A 74 3.02 -8.56 3.20
C THR A 74 4.22 -8.44 2.26
N ALA A 75 4.72 -9.55 1.72
CA ALA A 75 5.83 -9.57 0.77
C ALA A 75 5.48 -8.93 -0.58
N THR A 76 4.23 -9.09 -1.02
CA THR A 76 3.74 -8.49 -2.27
C THR A 76 3.63 -6.98 -2.12
N ILE A 77 3.03 -6.52 -1.02
CA ILE A 77 2.92 -5.10 -0.67
C ILE A 77 4.32 -4.47 -0.56
N GLN A 78 5.26 -5.15 0.11
CA GLN A 78 6.64 -4.68 0.24
C GLN A 78 7.34 -4.53 -1.12
N ALA A 79 7.12 -5.48 -2.04
CA ALA A 79 7.71 -5.42 -3.38
C ALA A 79 7.22 -4.18 -4.14
N THR A 80 5.91 -3.89 -4.09
CA THR A 80 5.32 -2.71 -4.71
C THR A 80 5.82 -1.41 -4.06
N LEU A 81 5.89 -1.37 -2.73
CA LEU A 81 6.46 -0.22 -2.00
C LEU A 81 7.90 0.06 -2.42
N ARG A 82 8.74 -0.99 -2.54
CA ARG A 82 10.12 -0.83 -3.01
C ARG A 82 10.18 -0.33 -4.44
N GLU A 83 9.31 -0.80 -5.33
CA GLU A 83 9.24 -0.31 -6.70
C GLU A 83 8.92 1.18 -6.75
N ILE A 84 8.01 1.66 -5.89
CA ILE A 84 7.68 3.08 -5.76
C ILE A 84 8.84 3.89 -5.18
N LEU A 85 9.48 3.39 -4.11
CA LEU A 85 10.53 4.11 -3.39
C LEU A 85 11.88 4.16 -4.13
N GLN A 86 12.14 3.22 -5.03
CA GLN A 86 13.38 3.15 -5.82
C GLN A 86 13.32 3.91 -7.15
N LYS A 87 12.16 4.48 -7.52
CA LYS A 87 11.98 5.34 -8.68
C LYS A 87 12.22 6.82 -8.32
#